data_AF-A0A954SJP6-F1
#
_entry.id   AF-A0A954SJP6-F1
#
_cell.length_a   1.000
_cell.length_b   1.000
_cell.length_c   1.000
_cell.angle_alpha   90.00
_cell.angle_beta   90.00
_cell.angle_gamma   90.00
#
_symmetry.space_group_name_H-M   'P 1'
#
loop_
_entity.id
_entity.type
_entity.pdbx_description
1 polymer ?
#
loop_
_entity_poly.entity_id
_entity_poly.type
_entity_poly.pdbx_seq_one_letter_code
_entity_poly.pdbx_strand_id
1 'polypeptide(L)'
;MPAMADTAINELLNDLLVAIYRSLVQYADEVSPWASDKAAQLQQEVTALALRQRADVGRLTELLAARDEAVDFSFFPHEFTSLHFVSLDYLAGRLVECQRQLVQRLESSADQLAADPQAQALVQKIAASQREGLVQLLAAVPGK
;
A
#
# COMPACT_ATOMS: atom_id res chain seq x y z
N MET A 1 -0.43 -32.52 -7.50
CA MET A 1 0.36 -31.57 -6.71
C MET A 1 -0.26 -30.16 -6.71
N PRO A 2 -1.54 -29.96 -6.29
CA PRO A 2 -2.15 -28.62 -6.23
C PRO A 2 -1.79 -27.81 -4.96
N ALA A 3 -1.64 -28.47 -3.81
CA ALA A 3 -1.49 -27.79 -2.52
C ALA A 3 -0.29 -26.83 -2.40
N MET A 4 0.87 -27.13 -3.01
CA MET A 4 2.04 -26.23 -2.93
C MET A 4 1.88 -24.93 -3.73
N ALA A 5 1.14 -24.98 -4.85
CA ALA A 5 0.92 -23.79 -5.67
C ALA A 5 -0.04 -22.82 -4.97
N ASP A 6 -1.07 -23.37 -4.31
CA ASP A 6 -2.03 -22.60 -3.53
C ASP A 6 -1.35 -21.92 -2.33
N THR A 7 -0.45 -22.62 -1.62
CA THR A 7 0.34 -22.03 -0.52
C THR A 7 1.20 -20.86 -0.99
N ALA A 8 1.95 -21.00 -2.09
CA ALA A 8 2.81 -19.92 -2.60
C ALA A 8 2.00 -18.69 -3.06
N ILE A 9 0.82 -18.90 -3.61
CA ILE A 9 -0.12 -17.83 -3.98
C ILE A 9 -0.61 -17.09 -2.73
N ASN A 10 -1.00 -17.82 -1.70
CA ASN A 10 -1.53 -17.23 -0.46
C ASN A 10 -0.43 -16.49 0.32
N GLU A 11 0.80 -17.01 0.34
CA GLU A 11 1.98 -16.31 0.87
C GLU A 11 2.23 -14.99 0.14
N LEU A 12 2.19 -15.00 -1.20
CA LEU A 12 2.33 -13.78 -2.01
C LEU A 12 1.22 -12.75 -1.71
N LEU A 13 -0.01 -13.19 -1.53
CA LEU A 13 -1.13 -12.31 -1.17
C LEU A 13 -0.97 -11.70 0.23
N ASN A 14 -0.51 -12.50 1.20
CA ASN A 14 -0.17 -12.01 2.55
C ASN A 14 0.95 -10.96 2.50
N ASP A 15 2.01 -11.22 1.74
CA ASP A 15 3.11 -10.29 1.53
C ASP A 15 2.67 -8.94 0.94
N LEU A 16 1.76 -8.97 -0.03
CA LEU A 16 1.18 -7.76 -0.62
C LEU A 16 0.29 -7.02 0.37
N LEU A 17 -0.51 -7.74 1.14
CA LEU A 17 -1.36 -7.18 2.19
C LEU A 17 -0.51 -6.43 3.22
N VAL A 18 0.57 -7.04 3.72
CA VAL A 18 1.50 -6.41 4.66
C VAL A 18 2.16 -5.18 4.02
N ALA A 19 2.60 -5.27 2.76
CA ALA A 19 3.22 -4.14 2.07
C ALA A 19 2.29 -2.93 1.95
N ILE A 20 0.99 -3.15 1.74
CA ILE A 20 -0.02 -2.09 1.70
C ILE A 20 -0.30 -1.56 3.12
N TYR A 21 -0.52 -2.46 4.09
CA TYR A 21 -0.91 -2.10 5.45
C TYR A 21 0.21 -1.42 6.24
N ARG A 22 1.46 -1.74 5.95
CA ARG A 22 2.66 -1.15 6.58
C ARG A 22 3.37 -0.17 5.66
N SER A 23 2.66 0.47 4.74
CA SER A 23 3.24 1.45 3.82
C SER A 23 3.61 2.76 4.53
N LEU A 24 4.51 3.55 3.93
CA LEU A 24 4.85 4.88 4.44
C LEU A 24 3.63 5.82 4.45
N VAL A 25 2.66 5.62 3.55
CA VAL A 25 1.40 6.38 3.52
C VAL A 25 0.54 6.07 4.76
N GLN A 26 0.45 4.80 5.16
CA GLN A 26 -0.24 4.41 6.40
C GLN A 26 0.42 5.05 7.62
N TYR A 27 1.74 4.96 7.69
CA TYR A 27 2.51 5.57 8.77
C TYR A 27 2.33 7.09 8.84
N ALA A 28 2.36 7.78 7.69
CA ALA A 28 2.16 9.22 7.63
C ALA A 28 0.75 9.65 8.06
N ASP A 29 -0.28 8.89 7.71
CA ASP A 29 -1.66 9.13 8.18
C ASP A 29 -1.77 8.91 9.70
N GLU A 30 -1.20 7.81 10.23
CA GLU A 30 -1.24 7.47 11.66
C GLU A 30 -0.52 8.49 12.54
N VAL A 31 0.68 8.92 12.14
CA VAL A 31 1.48 9.87 12.92
C VAL A 31 1.00 11.31 12.69
N SER A 32 0.32 11.59 11.58
CA SER A 32 -0.20 12.92 11.22
C SER A 32 0.87 14.02 11.41
N PRO A 33 2.00 13.96 10.66
CA PRO A 33 3.09 14.91 10.80
C PRO A 33 2.60 16.34 10.53
N TRP A 34 3.29 17.32 11.11
CA TRP A 34 2.95 18.72 10.90
C TRP A 34 2.98 19.08 9.41
N ALA A 35 1.85 19.60 8.92
CA ALA A 35 1.64 20.07 7.56
C ALA A 35 1.52 21.59 7.58
N SER A 36 2.30 22.26 6.74
CA SER A 36 2.12 23.69 6.49
C SER A 36 0.86 23.94 5.66
N ASP A 37 0.39 25.19 5.57
CA ASP A 37 -0.75 25.54 4.69
C ASP A 37 -0.50 25.15 3.21
N LYS A 38 0.77 25.16 2.78
CA LYS A 38 1.19 24.73 1.45
C LYS A 38 1.10 23.22 1.25
N ALA A 39 1.14 22.45 2.35
CA ALA A 39 1.06 20.99 2.38
C ALA A 39 -0.37 20.48 2.65
N ALA A 40 -1.36 21.36 2.81
CA ALA A 40 -2.72 20.96 3.15
C ALA A 40 -3.33 20.01 2.08
N GLN A 41 -3.09 20.29 0.79
CA GLN A 41 -3.52 19.39 -0.28
C GLN A 41 -2.79 18.03 -0.20
N LEU A 42 -1.48 18.04 0.05
CA LEU A 42 -0.70 16.81 0.21
C LEU A 42 -1.22 15.96 1.37
N GLN A 43 -1.58 16.58 2.49
CA GLN A 43 -2.17 15.89 3.64
C GLN A 43 -3.51 15.23 3.27
N GLN A 44 -4.37 15.93 2.54
CA GLN A 44 -5.65 15.38 2.08
C GLN A 44 -5.44 14.15 1.17
N GLU A 45 -4.50 14.23 0.22
CA GLU A 45 -4.21 13.09 -0.66
C GLU A 45 -3.58 11.91 0.10
N VAL A 46 -2.72 12.16 1.09
CA VAL A 46 -2.16 11.11 1.95
C VAL A 46 -3.26 10.39 2.72
N THR A 47 -4.18 11.12 3.35
CA THR A 47 -5.30 10.52 4.09
C THR A 47 -6.26 9.77 3.17
N ALA A 48 -6.58 10.33 1.99
CA ALA A 48 -7.43 9.66 1.01
C ALA A 48 -6.79 8.35 0.51
N LEU A 49 -5.48 8.37 0.24
CA LEU A 49 -4.73 7.19 -0.18
C LEU A 49 -4.61 6.15 0.94
N ALA A 50 -4.38 6.58 2.18
CA ALA A 50 -4.34 5.69 3.34
C ALA A 50 -5.70 4.98 3.55
N LEU A 51 -6.81 5.69 3.42
CA LEU A 51 -8.14 5.09 3.50
C LEU A 51 -8.38 4.06 2.38
N ARG A 52 -7.97 4.39 1.16
CA ARG A 52 -8.03 3.48 0.00
C ARG A 52 -7.22 2.21 0.24
N GLN A 53 -6.00 2.35 0.74
CA GLN A 53 -5.13 1.21 1.09
C GLN A 53 -5.73 0.33 2.19
N ARG A 54 -6.37 0.89 3.22
CA ARG A 54 -7.07 0.11 4.25
C ARG A 54 -8.24 -0.69 3.65
N ALA A 55 -8.98 -0.11 2.71
CA ALA A 55 -10.04 -0.82 2.00
C ALA A 55 -9.48 -1.97 1.13
N ASP A 56 -8.34 -1.77 0.46
CA ASP A 56 -7.67 -2.80 -0.33
C ASP A 56 -7.16 -3.95 0.54
N VAL A 57 -6.59 -3.64 1.71
CA VAL A 57 -6.21 -4.63 2.75
C VAL A 57 -7.41 -5.44 3.21
N GLY A 58 -8.57 -4.81 3.42
CA GLY A 58 -9.81 -5.50 3.76
C GLY A 58 -10.20 -6.54 2.70
N ARG A 59 -10.13 -6.19 1.42
CA ARG A 59 -10.46 -7.12 0.31
C ARG A 59 -9.49 -8.29 0.22
N LEU A 60 -8.19 -8.06 0.44
CA LEU A 60 -7.19 -9.14 0.49
C LEU A 60 -7.41 -10.05 1.70
N THR A 61 -7.77 -9.48 2.84
CA THR A 61 -8.10 -10.23 4.06
C THR A 61 -9.32 -11.11 3.84
N GLU A 62 -10.39 -10.58 3.22
CA GLU A 62 -11.58 -11.36 2.86
C GLU A 62 -11.26 -12.53 1.91
N LEU A 63 -10.39 -12.31 0.92
CA LEU A 63 -9.96 -13.36 0.00
C LEU A 63 -9.19 -14.48 0.72
N LEU A 64 -8.24 -14.11 1.59
CA LEU A 64 -7.43 -15.07 2.36
C LEU A 64 -8.29 -15.83 3.39
N ALA A 65 -9.19 -15.13 4.07
CA ALA A 65 -10.13 -15.74 5.01
C ALA A 65 -11.05 -16.75 4.32
N ALA A 66 -11.52 -16.46 3.10
CA ALA A 66 -12.32 -17.40 2.30
C ALA A 66 -11.53 -18.66 1.88
N ARG A 67 -10.21 -18.67 2.04
CA ARG A 67 -9.30 -19.79 1.77
C ARG A 67 -8.84 -20.50 3.05
N ASP A 68 -9.40 -20.14 4.21
CA ASP A 68 -8.96 -20.58 5.54
C ASP A 68 -7.47 -20.29 5.82
N GLU A 69 -6.90 -19.27 5.17
CA GLU A 69 -5.53 -18.83 5.38
C GLU A 69 -5.44 -17.78 6.49
N ALA A 70 -4.42 -17.92 7.34
CA ALA A 70 -4.15 -16.92 8.36
C ALA A 70 -3.52 -15.67 7.75
N VAL A 71 -3.97 -14.51 8.22
CA VAL A 71 -3.35 -13.21 7.87
C VAL A 71 -2.44 -12.79 9.01
N ASP A 72 -1.15 -12.64 8.71
CA ASP A 72 -0.18 -12.03 9.62
C ASP A 72 0.07 -10.58 9.20
N PHE A 73 -0.42 -9.63 9.98
CA PHE A 73 -0.27 -8.20 9.69
C PHE A 73 1.15 -7.65 9.97
N SER A 74 2.04 -8.45 10.59
CA SER A 74 3.42 -8.11 10.98
C SER A 74 3.54 -6.74 11.69
N PHE A 75 4.74 -6.31 12.10
CA PHE A 75 4.96 -4.97 12.69
C PHE A 75 5.47 -3.97 11.63
N PHE A 76 5.33 -2.66 11.86
CA PHE A 76 5.94 -1.66 10.97
C PHE A 76 7.47 -1.84 10.91
N PRO A 77 8.11 -1.65 9.74
CA PRO A 77 9.56 -1.62 9.63
C PRO A 77 10.20 -0.60 10.60
N HIS A 78 11.26 -1.02 11.31
CA HIS A 78 11.94 -0.19 12.30
C HIS A 78 12.44 1.16 11.73
N GLU A 79 12.75 1.22 10.42
CA GLU A 79 13.22 2.41 9.71
C GLU A 79 12.24 3.60 9.74
N PHE A 80 10.94 3.37 10.00
CA PHE A 80 9.96 4.46 10.09
C PHE A 80 9.99 5.19 11.42
N THR A 81 10.46 4.55 12.50
CA THR A 81 10.51 5.17 13.84
C THR A 81 11.43 6.40 13.93
N SER A 82 12.35 6.60 12.98
CA SER A 82 13.17 7.82 12.90
C SER A 82 12.47 9.03 12.25
N LEU A 83 11.26 8.85 11.67
CA LEU A 83 10.59 9.90 10.89
C LEU A 83 9.59 10.76 11.69
N HIS A 84 9.46 10.55 13.00
CA HIS A 84 8.49 11.27 13.86
C HIS A 84 8.69 12.79 13.95
N PHE A 85 9.86 13.33 13.57
CA PHE A 85 10.22 14.74 13.76
C PHE A 85 10.30 15.55 12.46
N VAL A 86 9.75 15.03 11.36
CA VAL A 86 9.93 15.59 10.02
C VAL A 86 8.61 16.12 9.48
N SER A 87 8.63 17.29 8.84
CA SER A 87 7.41 17.87 8.24
C SER A 87 6.93 17.05 7.04
N LEU A 88 5.62 17.10 6.77
CA LEU A 88 5.03 16.39 5.64
C LEU A 88 5.64 16.84 4.30
N ASP A 89 5.96 18.12 4.17
CA ASP A 89 6.63 18.72 3.01
C ASP A 89 7.97 18.04 2.69
N TYR A 90 8.76 17.70 3.71
CA TYR A 90 10.04 17.02 3.52
C TYR A 90 9.86 15.54 3.17
N LEU A 91 8.79 14.90 3.66
CA LEU A 91 8.47 13.51 3.36
C LEU A 91 7.82 13.31 1.97
N ALA A 92 7.34 14.37 1.32
CA ALA A 92 6.59 14.30 0.07
C ALA A 92 7.29 13.46 -1.02
N GLY A 93 8.58 13.69 -1.25
CA GLY A 93 9.36 12.93 -2.23
C GLY A 93 9.46 11.43 -1.88
N ARG A 94 9.69 11.12 -0.60
CA ARG A 94 9.77 9.75 -0.11
C ARG A 94 8.42 9.03 -0.17
N LEU A 95 7.32 9.72 0.14
CA LEU A 95 5.96 9.19 0.00
C LEU A 95 5.67 8.77 -1.44
N VAL A 96 6.01 9.63 -2.41
CA VAL A 96 5.87 9.33 -3.84
C VAL A 96 6.72 8.14 -4.27
N GLU A 97 7.98 8.08 -3.84
CA GLU A 97 8.89 6.98 -4.17
C GLU A 97 8.39 5.64 -3.61
N CYS A 98 8.03 5.60 -2.32
CA CYS A 98 7.49 4.41 -1.69
C CYS A 98 6.17 3.96 -2.35
N GLN A 99 5.27 4.90 -2.66
CA GLN A 99 4.02 4.57 -3.34
C GLN A 99 4.26 4.02 -4.76
N ARG A 100 5.22 4.57 -5.50
CA ARG A 100 5.61 4.06 -6.81
C ARG A 100 6.14 2.63 -6.74
N GLN A 101 7.01 2.34 -5.76
CA GLN A 101 7.53 1.00 -5.53
C GLN A 101 6.42 0.01 -5.18
N LEU A 102 5.44 0.42 -4.36
CA LEU A 102 4.29 -0.40 -4.03
C LEU A 102 3.45 -0.75 -5.27
N VAL A 103 3.16 0.25 -6.12
CA VAL A 103 2.43 0.05 -7.38
C VAL A 103 3.17 -0.93 -8.30
N GLN A 104 4.48 -0.76 -8.49
CA GLN A 104 5.29 -1.68 -9.30
C GLN A 104 5.30 -3.11 -8.75
N ARG A 105 5.36 -3.26 -7.41
CA ARG A 105 5.31 -4.57 -6.77
C ARG A 105 3.96 -5.25 -6.99
N LEU A 106 2.84 -4.52 -6.87
CA LEU A 106 1.50 -5.04 -7.12
C LEU A 106 1.33 -5.52 -8.56
N GLU A 107 1.78 -4.72 -9.53
CA GLU A 107 1.73 -5.06 -10.95
C GLU A 107 2.54 -6.32 -11.26
N SER A 108 3.79 -6.37 -10.78
CA SER A 108 4.67 -7.53 -11.00
C SER A 108 4.16 -8.80 -10.31
N SER A 109 3.42 -8.67 -9.21
CA SER A 109 2.85 -9.81 -8.48
C SER A 109 1.57 -10.30 -9.15
N ALA A 110 0.77 -9.43 -9.75
CA ALA A 110 -0.40 -9.82 -10.54
C ALA A 110 -0.03 -10.76 -11.69
N ASP A 111 1.13 -10.57 -12.32
CA ASP A 111 1.62 -11.45 -13.39
C ASP A 111 1.97 -12.85 -12.87
N GLN A 112 2.47 -12.95 -11.63
CA GLN A 112 2.80 -14.23 -10.98
C GLN A 112 1.56 -15.00 -10.52
N LEU A 113 0.43 -14.31 -10.36
CA LEU A 113 -0.86 -14.88 -9.95
C LEU A 113 -1.67 -15.45 -11.12
N ALA A 114 -1.10 -15.60 -12.32
CA ALA A 114 -1.82 -16.09 -13.51
C ALA A 114 -2.49 -17.48 -13.34
N ALA A 115 -2.00 -18.30 -12.40
CA ALA A 115 -2.60 -19.59 -12.05
C ALA A 115 -3.87 -19.46 -11.18
N ASP A 116 -4.15 -18.27 -10.66
CA ASP A 116 -5.32 -17.96 -9.83
C ASP A 116 -6.00 -16.68 -10.34
N PRO A 117 -6.97 -16.82 -11.28
CA PRO A 117 -7.64 -15.67 -11.90
C PRO A 117 -8.37 -14.77 -10.91
N GLN A 118 -8.85 -15.30 -9.78
CA GLN A 118 -9.54 -14.52 -8.77
C GLN A 118 -8.56 -13.60 -8.03
N ALA A 119 -7.44 -14.16 -7.56
CA ALA A 119 -6.38 -13.40 -6.91
C ALA A 119 -5.77 -12.38 -7.88
N GLN A 120 -5.45 -12.80 -9.10
CA GLN A 120 -4.91 -11.92 -10.14
C GLN A 120 -5.83 -10.73 -10.42
N ALA A 121 -7.13 -10.97 -10.65
CA ALA A 121 -8.07 -9.90 -10.94
C ALA A 121 -8.23 -8.92 -9.77
N LEU A 122 -8.18 -9.40 -8.52
CA LEU A 122 -8.20 -8.55 -7.35
C LEU A 122 -6.94 -7.67 -7.27
N VAL A 123 -5.75 -8.27 -7.39
CA VAL A 123 -4.48 -7.54 -7.32
C VAL A 123 -4.33 -6.53 -8.45
N GLN A 124 -4.80 -6.83 -9.67
CA GLN A 124 -4.82 -5.86 -10.77
C GLN A 124 -5.72 -4.65 -10.49
N LYS A 125 -6.91 -4.88 -9.89
CA LYS A 125 -7.80 -3.79 -9.47
C LYS A 125 -7.16 -2.92 -8.39
N ILE A 126 -6.49 -3.54 -7.42
CA ILE A 126 -5.74 -2.82 -6.39
C ILE A 126 -4.61 -2.02 -7.03
N ALA A 127 -3.81 -2.61 -7.92
CA ALA A 127 -2.72 -1.93 -8.61
C ALA A 127 -3.21 -0.68 -9.38
N ALA A 128 -4.30 -0.80 -10.14
CA ALA A 128 -4.90 0.32 -10.87
C ALA A 128 -5.36 1.44 -9.91
N SER A 129 -6.05 1.07 -8.84
CA SER A 129 -6.49 1.99 -7.78
C SER A 129 -5.31 2.70 -7.10
N GLN A 130 -4.22 1.99 -6.80
CA GLN A 130 -3.03 2.57 -6.18
C GLN A 130 -2.23 3.46 -7.15
N ARG A 131 -2.28 3.17 -8.45
CA ARG A 131 -1.69 4.01 -9.50
C ARG A 131 -2.43 5.34 -9.66
N GLU A 132 -3.76 5.34 -9.62
CA GLU A 132 -4.55 6.57 -9.58
C GLU A 132 -4.19 7.43 -8.37
N GLY A 133 -4.09 6.81 -7.19
CA GLY A 133 -3.67 7.49 -5.97
C GLY A 133 -2.26 8.08 -6.07
N LEU A 134 -1.32 7.39 -6.73
CA LEU A 134 0.02 7.93 -7.01
C LEU A 134 -0.03 9.18 -7.87
N VAL A 135 -0.91 9.23 -8.88
CA VAL A 135 -1.08 10.42 -9.74
C VAL A 135 -1.61 11.60 -8.94
N GLN A 136 -2.60 11.37 -8.06
CA GLN A 136 -3.14 12.40 -7.17
C GLN A 136 -2.08 12.91 -6.19
N LEU A 137 -1.33 11.98 -5.57
CA LEU A 137 -0.24 12.31 -4.66
C LEU A 137 0.85 13.16 -5.34
N LEU A 138 1.23 12.81 -6.57
CA LEU A 138 2.20 13.56 -7.38
C LEU A 138 1.72 14.99 -7.68
N ALA A 139 0.44 15.16 -8.00
CA ALA A 139 -0.15 16.47 -8.28
C ALA A 139 -0.22 17.36 -7.02
N ALA A 140 -0.28 16.75 -5.83
CA ALA A 140 -0.36 17.45 -4.55
C ALA A 140 1.00 17.79 -3.93
N VAL A 141 2.12 17.32 -4.49
CA VAL A 141 3.45 17.69 -4.00
C VAL A 141 3.67 19.19 -4.22
N PRO A 142 3.92 19.98 -3.17
CA PRO A 142 4.19 21.40 -3.32
C PRO A 142 5.46 21.60 -4.15
N GLY A 143 5.38 22.46 -5.18
CA GLY A 143 6.54 22.89 -5.94
C GLY A 143 7.54 23.61 -5.02
N LYS A 144 8.84 23.32 -5.22
CA LYS A 144 9.93 24.00 -4.49
C LYS A 144 9.86 25.52 -4.66
#